data_AF-T1AIA1-F1
#
_entry.id   AF-T1AIA1-F1
#
_cell.length_a   1.000
_cell.length_b   1.000
_cell.length_c   1.000
_cell.angle_alpha   90.00
_cell.angle_beta   90.00
_cell.angle_gamma   90.00
#
_symmetry.space_group_name_H-M   'P 1'
#
loop_
_entity.id
_entity.type
_entity.pdbx_description
1 polymer ?
#
loop_
_entity_poly.entity_id
_entity_poly.type
_entity_poly.pdbx_seq_one_letter_code
_entity_poly.pdbx_strand_id
1 'polypeptide(L)'
;MRRLERELGGSLSSFEVMWAEFYRLVTTAPAPGRAILPHGHRFYVLVESRGVSVQADAEHFENVLAGALEDGEVVDAVIAKSDTERKTMWSLRDDVAQVTRDGPVSAFDVSLKINDMPGYLDEVHRALVARWGSECRFVVWGHLGDGNLHVMVGIDDNTP
;
A
#
# COMPACT_ATOMS: atom_id res chain seq x y z
N MET A 1 6.45 -3.57 9.78
CA MET A 1 5.31 -4.11 10.56
C MET A 1 5.74 -4.54 11.96
N ARG A 2 6.50 -5.64 12.14
CA ARG A 2 6.89 -6.16 13.46
C ARG A 2 7.48 -5.14 14.43
N ARG A 3 8.33 -4.21 13.94
CA ARG A 3 8.86 -3.09 14.73
C ARG A 3 7.73 -2.23 15.30
N LEU A 4 6.83 -1.76 14.45
CA LEU A 4 5.70 -0.91 14.82
C LEU A 4 4.74 -1.61 15.78
N GLU A 5 4.40 -2.88 15.54
CA GLU A 5 3.55 -3.65 16.46
C GLU A 5 4.16 -3.74 17.87
N ARG A 6 5.46 -4.03 17.94
CA ARG A 6 6.19 -4.17 19.20
C ARG A 6 6.32 -2.83 19.92
N GLU A 7 6.74 -1.78 19.21
CA GLU A 7 7.13 -0.51 19.82
C GLU A 7 5.95 0.41 20.06
N LEU A 8 4.89 0.35 19.24
CA LEU A 8 3.65 1.09 19.49
C LEU A 8 2.76 0.40 20.54
N GLY A 9 3.18 -0.74 21.08
CA GLY A 9 2.55 -1.34 22.28
C GLY A 9 1.07 -1.67 22.12
N GLY A 10 0.65 -2.12 20.94
CA GLY A 10 -0.75 -2.43 20.64
C GLY A 10 -1.64 -1.24 20.27
N SER A 11 -1.09 -0.02 20.19
CA SER A 11 -1.80 1.15 19.66
C SER A 11 -1.87 1.18 18.14
N LEU A 12 -1.16 0.28 17.44
CA LEU A 12 -1.19 0.16 15.99
C LEU A 12 -2.59 -0.26 15.53
N SER A 13 -3.29 0.62 14.82
CA SER A 13 -4.67 0.40 14.37
C SER A 13 -4.76 -0.01 12.90
N SER A 14 -3.79 0.35 12.07
CA SER A 14 -3.79 0.00 10.65
C SER A 14 -2.36 -0.16 10.11
N PHE A 15 -2.16 -1.16 9.27
CA PHE A 15 -0.93 -1.36 8.49
C PHE A 15 -1.34 -1.77 7.08
N GLU A 16 -1.50 -0.77 6.22
CA GLU A 16 -1.92 -0.90 4.84
C GLU A 16 -0.70 -0.87 3.93
N VAL A 17 -0.64 -1.77 2.96
CA VAL A 17 0.45 -1.84 1.99
C VAL A 17 -0.07 -1.66 0.58
N MET A 18 0.64 -0.87 -0.21
CA MET A 18 0.38 -0.62 -1.62
C MET A 18 1.64 -0.95 -2.41
N TRP A 19 1.50 -1.76 -3.46
CA TRP A 19 2.60 -1.97 -4.40
C TRP A 19 2.75 -0.73 -5.29
N ALA A 20 3.92 -0.63 -5.92
CA ALA A 20 4.28 0.49 -6.79
C ALA A 20 3.23 0.80 -7.85
N GLU A 21 2.60 -0.22 -8.41
CA GLU A 21 1.56 -0.12 -9.43
C GLU A 21 0.33 0.59 -8.88
N PHE A 22 -0.18 0.16 -7.72
CA PHE A 22 -1.35 0.78 -7.09
C PHE A 22 -1.05 2.22 -6.66
N TYR A 23 0.10 2.47 -6.01
CA TYR A 23 0.45 3.81 -5.57
C TYR A 23 0.56 4.79 -6.75
N ARG A 24 1.22 4.37 -7.83
CA ARG A 24 1.32 5.17 -9.06
C ARG A 24 -0.05 5.45 -9.66
N LEU A 25 -0.92 4.44 -9.69
CA LEU A 25 -2.26 4.54 -10.25
C LEU A 25 -3.11 5.60 -9.54
N VAL A 26 -3.13 5.60 -8.20
CA VAL A 26 -3.93 6.54 -7.39
C VAL A 26 -3.30 7.93 -7.24
N THR A 27 -2.05 8.11 -7.67
CA THR A 27 -1.32 9.39 -7.55
C THR A 27 -0.98 10.04 -8.89
N THR A 28 -1.39 9.43 -10.01
CA THR A 28 -1.12 9.90 -11.37
C THR A 28 -2.42 10.16 -12.11
N ALA A 29 -2.49 11.30 -12.79
CA ALA A 29 -3.62 11.68 -13.63
C ALA A 29 -4.07 10.51 -14.55
N PRO A 30 -5.39 10.31 -14.75
CA PRO A 30 -6.50 11.16 -14.31
C PRO A 30 -6.93 11.01 -12.83
N ALA A 31 -6.23 10.22 -12.00
CA ALA A 31 -6.56 10.14 -10.58
C ALA A 31 -6.45 11.53 -9.91
N PRO A 32 -7.37 11.86 -8.99
CA PRO A 32 -7.36 13.15 -8.28
C PRO A 32 -6.24 13.24 -7.24
N GLY A 33 -5.75 12.09 -6.77
CA GLY A 33 -4.68 11.99 -5.81
C GLY A 33 -3.35 12.50 -6.35
N ARG A 34 -2.48 12.95 -5.44
CA ARG A 34 -1.12 13.40 -5.76
C ARG A 34 -0.12 12.58 -4.96
N ALA A 35 1.05 12.34 -5.55
CA ALA A 35 2.13 11.65 -4.86
C ALA A 35 2.56 12.45 -3.63
N ILE A 36 2.52 11.80 -2.46
CA ILE A 36 3.01 12.33 -1.18
C ILE A 36 4.49 12.04 -1.02
N LEU A 37 4.88 10.81 -1.37
CA LEU A 37 6.26 10.36 -1.48
C LEU A 37 6.64 10.23 -2.96
N PRO A 38 7.91 10.40 -3.33
CA PRO A 38 8.36 10.17 -4.70
C PRO A 38 8.02 8.76 -5.18
N HIS A 39 7.73 8.63 -6.48
CA HIS A 39 7.67 7.32 -7.12
C HIS A 39 9.05 6.67 -7.19
N GLY A 40 9.10 5.35 -7.39
CA GLY A 40 10.34 4.59 -7.57
C GLY A 40 10.59 3.53 -6.50
N HIS A 41 9.78 3.50 -5.43
CA HIS A 41 9.83 2.45 -4.41
C HIS A 41 8.88 1.30 -4.75
N ARG A 42 9.25 0.08 -4.35
CA ARG A 42 8.44 -1.15 -4.57
C ARG A 42 7.18 -1.19 -3.72
N PHE A 43 7.24 -0.62 -2.52
CA PHE A 43 6.17 -0.64 -1.54
C PHE A 43 5.98 0.75 -0.95
N TYR A 44 4.72 1.09 -0.68
CA TYR A 44 4.30 2.25 0.08
C TYR A 44 3.39 1.73 1.19
N VAL A 45 3.60 2.21 2.41
CA VAL A 45 2.86 1.74 3.58
C VAL A 45 2.14 2.93 4.20
N LEU A 46 0.85 2.76 4.47
CA LEU A 46 0.08 3.67 5.30
C LEU A 46 -0.10 3.01 6.67
N VAL A 47 0.37 3.71 7.71
CA VAL A 47 0.31 3.24 9.09
C VAL A 47 -0.51 4.23 9.90
N GLU A 48 -1.44 3.73 10.72
CA GLU A 48 -2.19 4.53 11.69
C GLU A 48 -2.03 3.92 13.09
N SER A 49 -1.85 4.77 14.10
CA SER A 49 -1.89 4.41 15.51
C SER A 49 -2.92 5.25 16.26
N ARG A 50 -3.51 4.68 17.30
CA ARG A 50 -4.51 5.34 18.15
C ARG A 50 -4.03 5.41 19.58
N GLY A 51 -4.03 6.63 20.11
CA GLY A 51 -3.55 6.91 21.45
C GLY A 51 -4.60 7.61 22.31
N VAL A 52 -4.19 7.97 23.53
CA VAL A 52 -5.01 8.69 24.52
C VAL A 52 -4.51 10.12 24.71
N SER A 53 -3.19 10.34 24.58
CA SER A 53 -2.53 11.64 24.74
C SER A 53 -1.96 12.09 23.39
N VAL A 54 -2.64 13.04 22.76
CA VAL A 54 -2.27 13.55 21.41
C VAL A 54 -0.77 13.86 21.31
N GLN A 55 -0.20 14.56 22.30
CA GLN A 55 1.21 14.95 22.25
C GLN A 55 2.15 13.75 22.47
N ALA A 56 1.94 12.99 23.54
CA ALA A 56 2.85 11.89 23.89
C ALA A 56 2.83 10.77 22.84
N ASP A 57 1.64 10.46 22.30
CA ASP A 57 1.49 9.42 21.28
C ASP A 57 2.06 9.87 19.92
N ALA A 58 1.96 11.15 19.58
CA ALA A 58 2.62 11.70 18.39
C ALA A 58 4.15 11.66 18.51
N GLU A 59 4.71 12.11 19.65
CA GLU A 59 6.15 12.05 19.92
C GLU A 59 6.66 10.59 19.87
N HIS A 60 5.91 9.66 20.46
CA HIS A 60 6.26 8.24 20.43
C HIS A 60 6.22 7.66 19.01
N PHE A 61 5.18 7.94 18.24
CA PHE A 61 5.06 7.50 16.85
C PHE A 61 6.20 8.04 15.97
N GLU A 62 6.56 9.31 16.14
CA GLU A 62 7.69 9.95 15.47
C GLU A 62 9.02 9.26 15.80
N ASN A 63 9.27 8.96 17.09
CA ASN A 63 10.48 8.27 17.52
C ASN A 63 10.59 6.86 16.95
N VAL A 64 9.48 6.12 16.91
CA VAL A 64 9.45 4.76 16.34
C VAL A 64 9.75 4.78 14.84
N LEU A 65 9.20 5.75 14.09
CA LEU A 65 9.50 5.92 12.67
C LEU A 65 10.92 6.42 12.42
N ALA A 66 11.44 7.33 13.24
CA ALA A 66 12.81 7.81 13.17
C ALA A 66 13.81 6.65 13.28
N GLY A 67 13.62 5.77 14.27
CA GLY A 67 14.46 4.58 14.39
C GLY A 67 14.34 3.63 13.18
N ALA A 68 13.16 3.50 12.55
CA ALA A 68 12.99 2.67 11.37
C ALA A 68 13.70 3.25 10.13
N LEU A 69 13.79 4.58 10.04
CA LEU A 69 14.59 5.29 9.04
C LEU A 69 16.10 5.10 9.30
N GLU A 70 16.54 5.25 10.54
CA GLU A 70 17.95 5.07 10.94
C GLU A 70 18.46 3.65 10.66
N ASP A 71 17.63 2.64 10.91
CA ASP A 71 17.95 1.23 10.63
C ASP A 71 17.84 0.86 9.13
N GLY A 72 17.37 1.78 8.28
CA GLY A 72 17.19 1.57 6.85
C GLY A 72 16.02 0.63 6.49
N GLU A 73 15.12 0.35 7.43
CA GLU A 73 13.88 -0.40 7.17
C GLU A 73 12.88 0.44 6.36
N VAL A 74 12.92 1.76 6.55
CA VAL A 74 12.16 2.76 5.81
C VAL A 74 13.14 3.71 5.13
N VAL A 75 12.84 4.12 3.90
CA VAL A 75 13.73 4.99 3.11
C VAL A 75 13.32 6.46 3.15
N ASP A 76 12.02 6.73 3.32
CA ASP A 76 11.44 8.06 3.44
C ASP A 76 10.07 7.94 4.13
N ALA A 77 9.65 8.98 4.84
CA ALA A 77 8.39 9.00 5.57
C ALA A 77 7.81 10.41 5.67
N VAL A 78 6.49 10.51 5.51
CA VAL A 78 5.72 11.73 5.78
C VAL A 78 4.70 11.44 6.87
N ILE A 79 4.69 12.27 7.91
CA ILE A 79 3.78 12.14 9.04
C ILE A 79 2.76 13.27 8.95
N ALA A 80 1.47 12.92 8.94
CA ALA A 80 0.39 13.90 8.96
C ALA A 80 0.42 14.73 10.25
N LYS A 81 0.34 16.05 10.11
CA LYS A 81 0.29 17.03 11.21
C LYS A 81 -1.11 17.62 11.40
N SER A 82 -2.08 17.18 10.61
CA SER A 82 -3.50 17.56 10.73
C SER A 82 -4.43 16.43 10.31
N ASP A 83 -5.69 16.48 10.75
CA ASP A 83 -6.72 15.53 10.29
C ASP A 83 -6.98 15.64 8.78
N THR A 84 -6.81 16.83 8.19
CA THR A 84 -6.90 17.02 6.74
C THR A 84 -5.82 16.23 6.02
N GLU A 85 -4.55 16.34 6.43
CA GLU A 85 -3.45 15.57 5.85
C GLU A 85 -3.64 14.06 6.06
N ARG A 86 -4.10 13.65 7.24
CA ARG A 86 -4.44 12.25 7.53
C ARG A 86 -5.50 11.72 6.57
N LYS A 87 -6.59 12.48 6.35
CA LYS A 87 -7.64 12.13 5.39
C LYS A 87 -7.13 12.12 3.95
N THR A 88 -6.22 13.02 3.58
CA THR A 88 -5.59 12.99 2.26
C THR A 88 -4.79 11.71 2.06
N MET A 89 -3.98 11.29 3.04
CA MET A 89 -3.25 10.02 2.97
C MET A 89 -4.20 8.81 2.81
N TRP A 90 -5.25 8.75 3.63
CA TRP A 90 -6.27 7.69 3.52
C TRP A 90 -6.99 7.70 2.17
N SER A 91 -7.32 8.88 1.64
CA SER A 91 -8.00 8.98 0.34
C SER A 91 -7.21 8.35 -0.80
N LEU A 92 -5.87 8.35 -0.75
CA LEU A 92 -5.04 7.66 -1.74
C LEU A 92 -5.19 6.14 -1.61
N ARG A 93 -5.14 5.62 -0.39
CA ARG A 93 -5.31 4.19 -0.11
C ARG A 93 -6.72 3.71 -0.48
N ASP A 94 -7.73 4.55 -0.27
CA ASP A 94 -9.14 4.19 -0.45
C ASP A 94 -9.66 4.41 -1.88
N ASP A 95 -8.91 5.09 -2.76
CA ASP A 95 -9.28 5.33 -4.17
C ASP A 95 -9.09 4.08 -5.05
N VAL A 96 -9.65 2.95 -4.60
CA VAL A 96 -9.61 1.66 -5.29
C VAL A 96 -10.37 1.70 -6.61
N ALA A 97 -11.26 2.68 -6.82
CA ALA A 97 -11.98 2.85 -8.08
C ALA A 97 -11.04 3.09 -9.28
N GLN A 98 -9.82 3.58 -9.03
CA GLN A 98 -8.83 3.79 -10.09
C GLN A 98 -8.43 2.49 -10.80
N VAL A 99 -8.55 1.33 -10.15
CA VAL A 99 -8.12 0.03 -10.71
C VAL A 99 -8.91 -0.40 -11.95
N THR A 100 -10.12 0.13 -12.11
CA THR A 100 -10.98 -0.15 -13.26
C THR A 100 -10.97 0.96 -14.30
N ARG A 101 -10.18 2.03 -14.10
CA ARG A 101 -10.24 3.23 -14.96
C ARG A 101 -9.80 2.95 -16.40
N ASP A 102 -8.87 2.00 -16.57
CA ASP A 102 -8.29 1.61 -17.85
C ASP A 102 -8.98 0.37 -18.45
N GLY A 103 -10.12 -0.04 -17.89
CA GLY A 103 -10.93 -1.15 -18.39
C GLY A 103 -11.32 -2.18 -17.34
N PRO A 104 -11.97 -3.28 -17.75
CA PRO A 104 -12.44 -4.32 -16.83
C PRO A 104 -11.27 -5.02 -16.14
N VAL A 105 -11.52 -5.47 -14.91
CA VAL A 105 -10.58 -6.28 -14.13
C VAL A 105 -11.30 -7.47 -13.50
N SER A 106 -10.58 -8.57 -13.33
CA SER A 106 -10.94 -9.66 -12.42
C SER A 106 -10.36 -9.37 -11.05
N ALA A 107 -11.23 -9.27 -10.05
CA ALA A 107 -10.87 -8.98 -8.67
C ALA A 107 -10.76 -10.28 -7.87
N PHE A 108 -9.68 -10.40 -7.10
CA PHE A 108 -9.45 -11.51 -6.18
C PHE A 108 -9.14 -10.96 -4.80
N ASP A 109 -9.80 -11.54 -3.79
CA ASP A 109 -9.60 -11.25 -2.37
C ASP A 109 -8.93 -12.48 -1.73
N VAL A 110 -7.66 -12.37 -1.37
CA VAL A 110 -6.79 -13.51 -1.07
C VAL A 110 -6.19 -13.35 0.32
N SER A 111 -6.47 -14.31 1.20
CA SER A 111 -5.88 -14.37 2.54
C SER A 111 -4.84 -15.48 2.63
N LEU A 112 -3.65 -15.14 3.12
CA LEU A 112 -2.51 -16.05 3.23
C LEU A 112 -1.51 -15.56 4.29
N LYS A 113 -0.55 -16.41 4.68
CA LYS A 113 0.49 -15.99 5.62
C LYS A 113 1.32 -14.88 4.98
N ILE A 114 1.63 -13.85 5.77
CA ILE A 114 2.44 -12.68 5.32
C ILE A 114 3.75 -13.13 4.66
N ASN A 115 4.41 -14.15 5.21
CA ASN A 115 5.68 -14.66 4.67
C ASN A 115 5.53 -15.35 3.30
N ASP A 116 4.33 -15.81 2.93
CA ASP A 116 4.07 -16.51 1.67
C ASP A 116 3.63 -15.52 0.57
N MET A 117 3.24 -14.29 0.93
CA MET A 117 2.74 -13.28 -0.01
C MET A 117 3.71 -12.93 -1.14
N PRO A 118 5.01 -12.69 -0.91
CA PRO A 118 5.92 -12.34 -2.00
C PRO A 118 6.01 -13.46 -3.05
N GLY A 119 6.15 -14.71 -2.59
CA GLY A 119 6.23 -15.86 -3.49
C GLY A 119 4.95 -16.08 -4.29
N TYR A 120 3.78 -15.93 -3.63
CA TYR A 120 2.48 -16.02 -4.29
C TYR A 120 2.32 -14.97 -5.40
N LEU A 121 2.61 -13.69 -5.11
CA LEU A 121 2.48 -12.63 -6.09
C LEU A 121 3.46 -12.78 -7.26
N ASP A 122 4.70 -13.21 -6.99
CA ASP A 122 5.70 -13.49 -8.03
C ASP A 122 5.29 -14.64 -8.96
N GLU A 123 4.65 -15.67 -8.42
CA GLU A 123 4.13 -16.79 -9.21
C GLU A 123 2.95 -16.35 -10.08
N VAL A 124 1.97 -15.66 -9.50
CA VAL A 124 0.80 -15.15 -10.22
C VAL A 124 1.23 -14.21 -11.34
N HIS A 125 2.06 -13.21 -11.02
CA HIS A 125 2.53 -12.23 -12.01
C HIS A 125 3.26 -12.91 -13.17
N ARG A 126 4.13 -13.89 -12.89
CA ARG A 126 4.86 -14.64 -13.92
C ARG A 126 3.92 -15.47 -14.80
N ALA A 127 2.92 -16.11 -14.22
CA ALA A 127 1.94 -16.89 -14.97
C ALA A 127 1.09 -15.99 -15.89
N LEU A 128 0.69 -14.81 -15.39
CA LEU A 128 -0.04 -13.81 -16.17
C LEU A 128 0.79 -13.31 -17.35
N VAL A 129 2.05 -12.90 -17.11
CA VAL A 129 2.95 -12.42 -18.17
C VAL A 129 3.26 -13.52 -19.19
N ALA A 130 3.43 -14.78 -18.76
CA ALA A 130 3.66 -15.88 -19.68
C ALA A 130 2.47 -16.15 -20.62
N ARG A 131 1.25 -15.84 -20.19
CA ARG A 131 0.01 -16.14 -20.92
C ARG A 131 -0.51 -14.98 -21.77
N TRP A 132 -0.32 -13.73 -21.33
CA TRP A 132 -0.86 -12.51 -21.94
C TRP A 132 0.19 -11.43 -22.22
N GLY A 133 1.46 -11.65 -21.88
CA GLY A 133 2.53 -10.69 -22.12
C GLY A 133 2.37 -9.39 -21.32
N SER A 134 2.82 -8.28 -21.90
CA SER A 134 2.80 -6.95 -21.28
C SER A 134 1.42 -6.28 -21.28
N GLU A 135 0.42 -6.88 -21.91
CA GLU A 135 -0.97 -6.38 -21.96
C GLU A 135 -1.73 -6.69 -20.65
N CYS A 136 -1.13 -7.47 -19.77
CA CYS A 136 -1.69 -7.75 -18.46
C CYS A 136 -1.38 -6.61 -17.47
N ARG A 137 -2.43 -5.95 -17.00
CA ARG A 137 -2.37 -5.11 -15.81
C ARG A 137 -2.47 -5.98 -14.56
N PHE A 138 -1.51 -5.82 -13.66
CA PHE A 138 -1.46 -6.50 -12.38
C PHE A 138 -1.30 -5.46 -11.26
N VAL A 139 -2.33 -5.26 -10.46
CA VAL A 139 -2.36 -4.23 -9.41
C VAL A 139 -2.68 -4.87 -8.08
N VAL A 140 -1.89 -4.56 -7.05
CA VAL A 140 -1.99 -5.19 -5.73
C VAL A 140 -1.89 -4.16 -4.62
N TRP A 141 -2.76 -4.31 -3.63
CA TRP A 141 -2.67 -3.64 -2.34
C TRP A 141 -3.29 -4.56 -1.27
N GLY A 142 -3.15 -4.21 0.00
CA GLY A 142 -3.65 -5.10 1.03
C GLY A 142 -3.59 -4.54 2.43
N HIS A 143 -4.29 -5.25 3.29
CA HIS A 143 -4.20 -5.12 4.73
C HIS A 143 -3.10 -6.11 5.16
N LEU A 144 -1.89 -5.61 5.41
CA LEU A 144 -0.79 -6.53 5.74
C LEU A 144 -0.97 -7.10 7.15
N GLY A 145 -1.62 -6.34 8.04
CA GLY A 145 -1.84 -6.67 9.45
C GLY A 145 -2.56 -7.99 9.70
N ASP A 146 -3.51 -8.33 8.83
CA ASP A 146 -4.40 -9.48 8.91
C ASP A 146 -4.15 -10.52 7.79
N GLY A 147 -3.14 -10.30 6.95
CA GLY A 147 -2.71 -11.27 5.95
C GLY A 147 -3.56 -11.26 4.68
N ASN A 148 -4.16 -10.13 4.32
CA ASN A 148 -5.11 -10.01 3.21
C ASN A 148 -4.57 -9.17 2.04
N LEU A 149 -4.73 -9.68 0.81
CA LEU A 149 -4.35 -9.04 -0.44
C LEU A 149 -5.55 -8.89 -1.37
N HIS A 150 -5.70 -7.68 -1.91
CA HIS A 150 -6.56 -7.37 -3.05
C HIS A 150 -5.71 -7.45 -4.32
N VAL A 151 -6.02 -8.41 -5.18
CA VAL A 151 -5.30 -8.66 -6.43
C VAL A 151 -6.23 -8.38 -7.60
N MET A 152 -5.87 -7.39 -8.42
CA MET A 152 -6.63 -6.99 -9.59
C MET A 152 -5.87 -7.36 -10.86
N VAL A 153 -6.54 -8.08 -11.75
CA VAL A 153 -5.99 -8.50 -13.05
C VAL A 153 -6.84 -7.94 -14.17
N GLY A 154 -6.29 -7.06 -14.99
CA GLY A 154 -6.92 -6.57 -16.21
C GLY A 154 -6.13 -7.05 -17.43
N ILE A 155 -6.82 -7.39 -18.51
CA ILE A 155 -6.18 -7.66 -19.80
C ILE A 155 -6.64 -6.57 -20.76
N ASP A 156 -5.69 -5.84 -21.33
CA ASP A 156 -5.94 -4.94 -22.44
C ASP A 156 -6.25 -5.76 -23.69
N ASP A 157 -7.53 -5.92 -24.01
CA ASP A 157 -7.96 -6.60 -25.23
C ASP A 157 -7.86 -5.60 -26.39
N ASN A 158 -6.66 -5.40 -26.91
CA ASN A 158 -6.40 -4.65 -28.15
C ASN A 158 -6.65 -5.51 -29.39
N THR A 159 -7.51 -6.52 -29.31
CA THR A 159 -7.92 -7.29 -30.48
C THR A 159 -8.71 -6.36 -31.43
N PRO A 160 -8.20 -6.06 -32.64
CA PRO A 160 -8.89 -5.18 -33.60
C PRO A 160 -10.20 -5.78 -34.12
#